data_AF-A0A3M1GIL0-F1
#
_entry.id   AF-A0A3M1GIL0-F1
#
_cell.length_a   1.000
_cell.length_b   1.000
_cell.length_c   1.000
_cell.angle_alpha   90.00
_cell.angle_beta   90.00
_cell.angle_gamma   90.00
#
_symmetry.space_group_name_H-M   'P 1'
#
loop_
_entity.id
_entity.type
_entity.pdbx_description
1 polymer ?
#
loop_
_entity_poly.entity_id
_entity_poly.type
_entity_poly.pdbx_seq_one_letter_code
_entity_poly.pdbx_strand_id
1 'polypeptide(L)'
;MSFINYSTREINCKIVYYGPGLCGKTTNLQFIYKKTAPEQKGKLISLATETERTLFFDFLPLALGDIKGFRVRFHLYTVPGQVFYAASRKLILKGVDGVVFVADSQIERMDANIESMEDLKLNLAEYGLELEKLPFV
;
A
#
# COMPACT_ATOMS: atom_id res chain seq x y z
N MET A 1 -3.21 -12.04 5.14
CA MET A 1 -2.95 -13.42 4.66
C MET A 1 -3.18 -13.36 3.17
N SER A 2 -2.12 -13.63 2.42
CA SER A 2 -2.07 -13.40 0.98
C SER A 2 -3.09 -14.26 0.25
N PHE A 3 -3.62 -13.74 -0.86
CA PHE A 3 -4.62 -14.44 -1.64
C PHE A 3 -3.95 -15.38 -2.65
N ILE A 4 -4.06 -16.68 -2.41
CA ILE A 4 -3.50 -17.73 -3.29
C ILE A 4 -4.59 -18.20 -4.25
N ASN A 5 -4.40 -17.91 -5.53
CA ASN A 5 -5.22 -18.43 -6.61
C ASN A 5 -4.59 -19.70 -7.19
N TYR A 6 -5.16 -20.85 -6.84
CA TYR A 6 -4.66 -22.15 -7.30
C TYR A 6 -4.96 -22.43 -8.78
N SER A 7 -6.02 -21.86 -9.35
CA SER A 7 -6.37 -22.09 -10.76
C SER A 7 -5.42 -21.33 -11.70
N THR A 8 -5.04 -20.10 -11.35
CA THR A 8 -4.06 -19.31 -12.10
C THR A 8 -2.62 -19.53 -11.64
N ARG A 9 -2.42 -20.28 -10.55
CA ARG A 9 -1.13 -20.47 -9.86
C ARG A 9 -0.47 -19.13 -9.52
N GLU A 10 -1.26 -18.22 -8.93
CA GLU A 10 -0.80 -16.89 -8.52
C GLU A 10 -0.90 -16.70 -7.00
N ILE A 11 0.11 -16.08 -6.40
CA ILE A 11 0.10 -15.62 -5.00
C ILE A 11 0.02 -14.10 -5.04
N ASN A 12 -1.04 -13.52 -4.50
CA ASN A 12 -1.26 -12.08 -4.50
C ASN A 12 -0.95 -11.52 -3.11
N CYS A 13 0.05 -10.64 -3.06
CA CYS A 13 0.51 -9.96 -1.86
C CYS A 13 0.12 -8.48 -1.91
N LYS A 14 -0.56 -8.00 -0.88
CA LYS A 14 -1.00 -6.61 -0.78
C LYS A 14 -0.05 -5.78 0.07
N ILE A 15 0.59 -4.77 -0.53
CA ILE A 15 1.47 -3.82 0.17
C ILE A 15 0.81 -2.44 0.21
N VAL A 16 0.73 -1.86 1.41
CA VAL A 16 0.11 -0.55 1.62
C VAL A 16 1.16 0.47 2.01
N TYR A 17 1.29 1.53 1.22
CA TYR A 17 2.05 2.73 1.56
C TYR A 17 1.18 3.63 2.45
N TYR A 18 1.63 3.81 3.68
CA TYR A 18 0.98 4.58 4.74
C TYR A 18 1.83 5.79 5.15
N GLY A 19 1.24 6.76 5.83
CA GLY A 19 1.94 7.98 6.29
C GLY A 19 1.11 9.24 6.10
N PRO A 20 1.57 10.39 6.58
CA PRO A 20 0.79 11.64 6.57
C PRO A 20 0.56 12.19 5.15
N GLY A 21 -0.34 13.16 5.02
CA GLY A 21 -0.56 13.88 3.76
C GLY A 21 0.74 14.39 3.14
N LEU A 22 0.85 14.32 1.82
CA LEU A 22 1.95 14.89 1.03
C LEU A 22 3.37 14.35 1.32
N CYS A 23 3.54 13.34 2.17
CA CYS A 23 4.86 12.77 2.51
C CYS A 23 5.56 12.01 1.37
N GLY A 24 4.98 11.94 0.16
CA GLY A 24 5.62 11.27 -0.99
C GLY A 24 5.22 9.81 -1.24
N LYS A 25 4.13 9.29 -0.62
CA LYS A 25 3.58 7.97 -0.96
C LYS A 25 3.31 7.80 -2.45
N THR A 26 2.57 8.73 -3.04
CA THR A 26 2.29 8.74 -4.49
C THR A 26 3.57 8.79 -5.33
N THR A 27 4.56 9.55 -4.88
CA THR A 27 5.85 9.70 -5.58
C THR A 27 6.61 8.38 -5.64
N ASN A 28 6.67 7.62 -4.54
CA ASN A 28 7.26 6.27 -4.51
C ASN A 28 6.59 5.37 -5.54
N LEU A 29 5.28 5.35 -5.50
CA LEU A 29 4.40 4.54 -6.32
C LEU A 29 4.58 4.88 -7.83
N GLN A 30 4.56 6.16 -8.19
CA GLN A 30 4.84 6.62 -9.55
C GLN A 30 6.27 6.29 -10.01
N PHE A 31 7.26 6.37 -9.11
CA PHE A 31 8.64 6.06 -9.43
C PHE A 31 8.81 4.56 -9.75
N ILE A 32 8.28 3.68 -8.90
CA ILE A 32 8.26 2.23 -9.13
C ILE A 32 7.59 1.92 -10.47
N TYR A 33 6.41 2.49 -10.71
CA TYR A 33 5.69 2.30 -11.97
C TYR A 33 6.52 2.72 -13.20
N LYS A 34 7.21 3.86 -13.14
CA LYS A 34 8.06 4.35 -14.24
C LYS A 34 9.27 3.46 -14.48
N LYS A 35 9.86 2.89 -13.42
CA LYS A 35 11.09 2.10 -13.48
C LYS A 35 10.90 0.64 -13.83
N THR A 36 9.67 0.15 -13.82
CA THR A 36 9.41 -1.24 -14.20
C THR A 36 9.08 -1.42 -15.67
N ALA A 37 9.56 -2.54 -16.21
CA ALA A 37 9.37 -2.92 -17.59
C ALA A 37 7.88 -3.02 -17.94
N PRO A 38 7.43 -2.54 -19.11
CA PRO A 38 6.02 -2.53 -19.52
C PRO A 38 5.33 -3.89 -19.43
N GLU A 39 6.03 -4.97 -19.73
CA GLU A 39 5.56 -6.36 -19.69
C GLU A 39 5.43 -6.91 -18.25
N GLN A 40 6.04 -6.23 -17.29
CA GLN A 40 6.04 -6.54 -15.88
C GLN A 40 5.22 -5.54 -15.06
N LYS A 41 4.33 -4.74 -15.67
CA LYS A 41 3.47 -3.82 -14.91
C LYS A 41 2.02 -3.79 -15.39
N GLY A 42 1.11 -3.60 -14.43
CA GLY A 42 -0.30 -3.34 -14.69
C GLY A 42 -0.54 -1.88 -15.10
N LYS A 43 -1.80 -1.44 -15.14
CA LYS A 43 -2.11 -0.02 -15.38
C LYS A 43 -2.03 0.76 -14.07
N LEU A 44 -1.42 1.95 -14.15
CA LEU A 44 -1.54 2.96 -13.11
C LEU A 44 -2.99 3.46 -13.05
N ILE A 45 -3.79 3.01 -12.08
CA ILE A 45 -5.17 3.46 -11.89
C ILE A 45 -5.18 4.59 -10.84
N SER A 46 -6.15 5.48 -10.96
CA SER A 46 -6.48 6.46 -9.92
C SER A 46 -7.98 6.39 -9.74
N LEU A 47 -8.45 5.96 -8.57
CA LEU A 47 -9.87 6.02 -8.25
C LEU A 47 -10.13 7.40 -7.65
N ALA A 48 -10.57 8.33 -8.49
CA ALA A 48 -11.10 9.59 -7.99
C ALA A 48 -12.63 9.45 -7.92
N THR A 49 -13.22 9.49 -6.73
CA THR A 49 -14.67 9.73 -6.61
C THR A 49 -14.92 11.23 -6.73
N GLU A 50 -16.18 11.68 -6.88
CA GLU A 50 -16.50 13.11 -6.99
C GLU A 50 -15.99 13.95 -5.81
N THR A 51 -15.74 13.31 -4.67
CA THR A 51 -15.20 13.91 -3.43
C THR A 51 -13.79 13.43 -3.08
N GLU A 52 -13.21 12.47 -3.81
CA GLU A 52 -11.95 11.82 -3.43
C GLU A 52 -10.93 11.84 -4.57
N ARG A 53 -9.65 11.97 -4.22
CA ARG A 53 -8.53 11.54 -5.07
C ARG A 53 -7.79 10.43 -4.35
N THR A 54 -8.24 9.19 -4.49
CA THR A 54 -7.50 8.02 -4.00
C THR A 54 -6.78 7.34 -5.17
N LEU A 55 -5.47 7.58 -5.25
CA LEU A 55 -4.63 6.91 -6.23
C LEU A 55 -4.45 5.45 -5.82
N PHE A 56 -4.88 4.52 -6.67
CA PHE A 56 -4.67 3.10 -6.49
C PHE A 56 -4.21 2.52 -7.79
N PHE A 57 -3.02 1.96 -7.85
CA PHE A 57 -2.67 1.21 -9.03
C PHE A 57 -2.35 -0.23 -8.72
N ASP A 58 -2.91 -1.08 -9.57
CA ASP A 58 -2.52 -2.45 -9.66
C ASP A 58 -1.23 -2.53 -10.47
N PHE A 59 -0.27 -3.26 -9.94
CA PHE A 59 1.00 -3.47 -10.56
C PHE A 59 1.27 -4.96 -10.56
N LEU A 60 1.24 -5.56 -11.75
CA LEU A 60 1.96 -6.79 -12.01
C LEU A 60 3.39 -6.57 -11.47
N PRO A 61 3.95 -7.40 -10.58
CA PRO A 61 5.31 -7.19 -10.17
C PRO A 61 6.24 -7.68 -11.27
N LEU A 62 7.43 -7.07 -11.27
CA LEU A 62 8.69 -7.78 -11.46
C LEU A 62 8.49 -9.25 -11.11
N ALA A 63 8.52 -10.13 -12.11
CA ALA A 63 8.55 -11.57 -11.85
C ALA A 63 9.85 -11.83 -11.08
N LEU A 64 9.79 -11.70 -9.75
CA LEU A 64 10.90 -11.97 -8.83
C LEU A 64 11.26 -13.47 -8.83
N GLY A 65 10.58 -14.26 -9.66
CA GLY A 65 10.72 -15.69 -9.84
C GLY A 65 9.41 -16.42 -9.61
N ASP A 66 9.38 -17.71 -9.96
CA ASP A 66 8.33 -18.62 -9.56
C ASP A 66 8.65 -19.19 -8.16
N ILE A 67 7.72 -19.09 -7.21
CA ILE A 67 7.84 -19.77 -5.92
C ILE A 67 7.09 -21.10 -6.02
N LYS A 68 7.83 -22.21 -6.10
CA LYS A 68 7.25 -23.57 -6.22
C LYS A 68 6.22 -23.68 -7.37
N GLY A 69 6.48 -22.97 -8.47
CA GLY A 69 5.58 -22.94 -9.63
C GLY A 69 4.35 -22.04 -9.46
N PHE A 70 4.34 -21.13 -8.48
CA PHE A 70 3.39 -20.03 -8.38
C PHE A 70 4.07 -18.71 -8.78
N ARG A 71 3.36 -17.92 -9.57
CA ARG A 71 3.75 -16.54 -9.88
C ARG A 71 3.32 -15.63 -8.73
N VAL A 72 4.22 -14.79 -8.25
CA VAL A 72 3.90 -13.82 -7.18
C VAL A 72 3.45 -12.50 -7.82
N ARG A 73 2.35 -11.92 -7.32
CA ARG A 73 1.80 -10.63 -7.72
C ARG A 73 1.76 -9.66 -6.53
N PHE A 74 2.32 -8.46 -6.66
CA PHE A 74 2.30 -7.44 -5.61
C PHE A 74 1.34 -6.31 -5.95
N HIS A 75 0.26 -6.16 -5.20
CA HIS A 75 -0.65 -5.04 -5.35
C HIS A 75 -0.23 -3.90 -4.43
N LEU A 76 0.14 -2.74 -5.00
CA LEU A 76 0.61 -1.58 -4.26
C LEU A 76 -0.53 -0.56 -4.08
N TYR A 77 -0.84 -0.24 -2.83
CA TYR A 77 -1.88 0.73 -2.49
C TYR A 77 -1.26 1.93 -1.79
N THR A 78 -1.74 3.15 -2.04
CA THR A 78 -1.49 4.29 -1.16
C THR A 78 -2.77 4.71 -0.48
N VAL A 79 -2.64 5.14 0.78
CA VAL A 79 -3.75 5.77 1.51
C VAL A 79 -3.83 7.27 1.22
N PRO A 80 -5.02 7.87 1.24
CA PRO A 80 -5.15 9.33 1.24
C PRO A 80 -4.65 9.86 2.59
N GLY A 81 -3.72 10.80 2.58
CA GLY A 81 -3.09 11.30 3.81
C GLY A 81 -3.80 12.48 4.48
N GLN A 82 -5.00 12.86 4.02
CA GLN A 82 -5.81 13.91 4.67
C GLN A 82 -6.69 13.28 5.76
N VAL A 83 -6.80 13.95 6.91
CA VAL A 83 -7.45 13.44 8.13
C VAL A 83 -8.91 13.01 7.89
N PHE A 84 -9.63 13.75 7.04
CA PHE A 84 -11.04 13.53 6.68
C PHE A 84 -11.40 12.13 6.13
N TYR A 85 -10.42 11.32 5.73
CA TYR A 85 -10.66 10.04 5.04
C TYR A 85 -10.33 8.80 5.88
N ALA A 86 -10.62 8.83 7.19
CA ALA A 86 -10.36 7.73 8.11
C ALA A 86 -10.99 6.39 7.65
N ALA A 87 -12.22 6.43 7.14
CA ALA A 87 -12.91 5.24 6.63
C ALA A 87 -12.18 4.60 5.43
N SER A 88 -11.67 5.41 4.50
CA SER A 88 -10.91 4.94 3.35
C SER A 88 -9.57 4.35 3.78
N ARG A 89 -8.86 4.97 4.73
CA ARG A 89 -7.61 4.43 5.27
C ARG A 89 -7.81 3.05 5.90
N LYS A 90 -8.87 2.88 6.68
CA LYS A 90 -9.27 1.59 7.26
C LYS A 90 -9.54 0.56 6.18
N LEU A 91 -10.41 0.88 5.20
CA LEU A 91 -10.77 -0.05 4.13
C LEU A 91 -9.55 -0.56 3.34
N ILE A 92 -8.57 0.32 3.09
CA ILE A 92 -7.35 -0.03 2.35
C ILE A 92 -6.48 -1.03 3.11
N LEU A 93 -6.48 -1.02 4.44
CA LEU A 93 -5.71 -1.97 5.25
C LEU A 93 -6.33 -3.37 5.31
N LYS A 94 -7.59 -3.54 4.87
CA LYS A 94 -8.23 -4.86 4.83
C LYS A 94 -7.41 -5.82 3.96
N GLY A 95 -6.98 -6.94 4.55
CA GLY A 95 -6.20 -7.98 3.87
C GLY A 95 -4.78 -7.54 3.50
N VAL A 96 -4.20 -6.57 4.21
CA VAL A 96 -2.80 -6.19 4.02
C VAL A 96 -1.86 -7.34 4.38
N ASP A 97 -0.79 -7.49 3.58
CA ASP A 97 0.29 -8.45 3.82
C ASP A 97 1.60 -7.77 4.20
N GLY A 98 1.74 -6.48 3.92
CA GLY A 98 2.85 -5.64 4.39
C GLY A 98 2.56 -4.16 4.29
N VAL A 99 3.24 -3.36 5.11
CA VAL A 99 3.08 -1.90 5.17
C VAL A 99 4.42 -1.22 4.96
N VAL A 100 4.42 -0.14 4.18
CA VAL A 100 5.55 0.80 4.08
C VAL A 100 5.10 2.13 4.68
N PHE A 101 5.74 2.58 5.75
CA PHE A 101 5.46 3.87 6.35
C PHE A 101 6.37 4.94 5.77
N VAL A 102 5.78 5.89 5.05
CA VAL A 102 6.50 7.01 4.46
C VAL A 102 6.42 8.20 5.41
N ALA A 103 7.49 8.40 6.18
CA ALA A 103 7.66 9.58 7.04
C ALA A 103 8.17 10.78 6.24
N ASP A 104 7.67 11.98 6.55
CA ASP A 104 8.16 13.25 6.00
C ASP A 104 9.26 13.80 6.91
N SER A 105 10.48 13.97 6.38
CA SER A 105 11.65 14.38 7.15
C SER A 105 11.69 15.87 7.51
N GLN A 106 10.74 16.67 7.03
CA GLN A 106 10.60 18.07 7.46
C GLN A 106 10.27 18.13 8.95
N ILE A 107 10.94 19.02 9.70
CA ILE A 107 10.78 19.15 11.16
C ILE A 107 9.32 19.46 11.50
N GLU A 108 8.68 20.31 10.71
CA GLU A 108 7.29 20.75 10.85
C GLU A 108 6.28 19.63 10.62
N ARG A 109 6.73 18.48 10.10
CA ARG A 109 5.90 17.31 9.78
C ARG A 109 6.07 16.17 10.78
N MET A 110 6.92 16.33 11.79
CA MET A 110 7.16 15.30 12.81
C MET A 110 5.88 14.90 13.55
N ASP A 111 5.10 15.88 14.01
CA ASP A 111 3.83 15.61 14.71
C ASP A 111 2.85 14.84 13.81
N ALA A 112 2.79 15.19 12.52
CA ALA A 112 1.96 14.49 11.55
C ALA A 112 2.45 13.05 11.27
N ASN A 113 3.76 12.79 11.35
CA ASN A 113 4.29 11.43 11.27
C ASN A 113 3.84 10.60 12.48
N ILE A 114 3.94 11.16 13.68
CA ILE A 114 3.53 10.49 14.92
C ILE A 114 2.03 10.18 14.88
N GLU A 115 1.20 11.17 14.60
CA GLU A 115 -0.26 11.01 14.48
C GLU A 115 -0.63 9.94 13.43
N SER A 116 0.03 9.96 12.26
CA SER A 116 -0.24 8.98 11.22
C SER A 116 0.22 7.57 11.59
N MET A 117 1.25 7.42 12.43
CA MET A 117 1.71 6.12 12.93
C MET A 117 0.72 5.54 13.96
N GLU A 118 0.20 6.38 14.84
CA GLU A 118 -0.84 6.00 15.81
C GLU A 118 -2.13 5.59 15.09
N ASP A 119 -2.57 6.37 14.10
CA ASP A 119 -3.70 6.05 13.24
C ASP A 119 -3.51 4.72 12.48
N LEU A 120 -2.30 4.43 11.98
CA LEU A 120 -1.98 3.12 11.38
C LEU A 120 -2.18 1.98 12.38
N LYS A 121 -1.62 2.09 13.58
CA LYS A 121 -1.74 1.06 14.63
C LYS A 121 -3.18 0.81 15.03
N LEU A 122 -3.96 1.89 15.23
CA LEU A 122 -5.39 1.80 15.54
C LEU A 122 -6.16 1.10 14.43
N ASN A 123 -5.94 1.48 13.18
CA ASN A 123 -6.64 0.87 12.04
C ASN A 123 -6.26 -0.60 11.80
N LEU A 124 -5.02 -1.01 12.12
CA LEU A 124 -4.61 -2.42 12.07
C LEU A 124 -5.27 -3.25 13.17
N ALA A 125 -5.35 -2.71 14.39
CA ALA A 125 -5.96 -3.37 15.53
C ALA A 125 -7.45 -3.68 15.29
N GLU A 126 -8.17 -2.82 14.57
CA GLU A 126 -9.56 -3.04 14.14
C GLU A 126 -9.74 -4.30 13.25
N TYR A 127 -8.68 -4.78 12.62
CA TYR A 127 -8.65 -6.04 11.86
C TYR A 127 -7.99 -7.19 12.63
N GLY A 128 -7.69 -7.00 13.91
CA GLY A 128 -6.97 -7.97 14.73
C GLY A 128 -5.51 -8.15 14.32
N LEU A 129 -4.91 -7.14 13.67
CA LEU A 129 -3.52 -7.16 13.25
C LEU A 129 -2.67 -6.29 14.19
N GLU A 130 -1.48 -6.77 14.51
CA GLU A 130 -0.44 -6.03 15.24
C GLU A 130 0.67 -5.65 14.27
N LEU A 131 1.13 -4.39 14.34
CA LEU A 131 2.15 -3.87 13.42
C LEU A 131 3.46 -4.67 13.53
N GLU A 132 3.81 -5.08 14.73
CA GLU A 132 5.02 -5.83 15.08
C GLU A 132 5.05 -7.25 14.47
N LYS A 133 3.88 -7.77 14.07
CA LYS A 133 3.73 -9.09 13.44
C LYS A 133 3.60 -9.01 11.92
N LEU A 134 3.57 -7.80 11.36
CA LEU A 134 3.46 -7.55 9.93
C LEU A 134 4.83 -7.19 9.33
N PRO A 135 5.12 -7.62 8.09
CA PRO A 135 6.19 -7.01 7.31
C PRO A 135 6.00 -5.50 7.26
N PHE A 136 6.97 -4.77 7.82
CA PHE A 136 6.90 -3.33 8.04
C PHE A 136 8.25 -2.68 7.74
N VAL A 137 8.24 -1.59 6.99
CA VAL A 137 9.43 -0.77 6.62
C VAL A 137 9.11 0.71 6.80
#